data_AF-A0A814R710-F1
#
_entry.id   AF-A0A814R710-F1
#
_cell.length_a   1.000
_cell.length_b   1.000
_cell.length_c   1.000
_cell.angle_alpha   90.00
_cell.angle_beta   90.00
_cell.angle_gamma   90.00
#
_symmetry.space_group_name_H-M   'P 1'
#
loop_
_entity.id
_entity.type
_entity.pdbx_description
1 polymer ?
#
loop_
_entity_poly.entity_id
_entity_poly.type
_entity_poly.pdbx_seq_one_letter_code
_entity_poly.pdbx_strand_id
1 'polypeptide(L)'
;MPEHENFRQLLQAPVGDAQEILQTRFPMPRYIDTEHEHSQSRFLLSKVNPSQTHNNPAYGYQQNVASAPILTDDVSLQVFMDHLKKLSVSQSS
;
A
#
# COMPACT_ATOMS: atom_id res chain seq x y z
N MET A 1 3.13 13.57 -32.86
CA MET A 1 3.57 12.18 -32.63
C MET A 1 2.59 11.53 -31.66
N PRO A 2 1.55 10.83 -32.16
CA PRO A 2 0.43 10.33 -31.34
C PRO A 2 0.65 8.93 -30.72
N GLU A 3 1.84 8.35 -30.84
CA GLU A 3 2.09 6.93 -30.55
C GLU A 3 2.05 6.55 -29.06
N HIS A 4 2.03 7.52 -28.14
CA HIS A 4 2.04 7.28 -26.69
C HIS A 4 0.97 8.06 -25.92
N GLU A 5 -0.13 8.44 -26.58
CA GLU A 5 -1.21 9.21 -25.95
C GLU A 5 -1.80 8.47 -24.74
N ASN A 6 -2.00 7.15 -24.83
CA ASN A 6 -2.48 6.33 -23.72
C ASN A 6 -1.55 6.38 -22.50
N PHE A 7 -0.23 6.35 -22.73
CA PHE A 7 0.75 6.41 -21.64
C PHE A 7 0.80 7.79 -20.99
N ARG A 8 0.69 8.86 -21.81
CA ARG A 8 0.54 10.23 -21.31
C ARG A 8 -0.70 10.36 -20.41
N GLN A 9 -1.84 9.84 -20.84
CA GLN A 9 -3.08 9.89 -20.06
C GLN A 9 -2.96 9.10 -18.75
N LEU A 10 -2.32 7.92 -18.78
CA LEU A 10 -2.06 7.12 -17.58
C LEU A 10 -1.26 7.89 -16.53
N LEU A 11 -0.23 8.63 -16.94
CA LEU A 11 0.59 9.44 -16.02
C LEU A 11 -0.13 10.70 -15.53
N GLN A 12 -1.00 11.31 -16.34
CA GLN A 12 -1.70 12.54 -15.99
C GLN A 12 -2.91 12.31 -15.08
N ALA A 13 -3.59 11.17 -15.20
CA ALA A 13 -4.76 10.83 -14.39
C ALA A 13 -4.53 11.00 -12.86
N PRO A 14 -3.52 10.36 -12.24
CA PRO A 14 -3.32 10.49 -10.78
C PRO A 14 -2.93 11.92 -10.35
N VAL A 15 -2.30 12.70 -11.23
CA VAL A 15 -1.97 14.10 -10.95
C VAL A 15 -3.24 14.95 -10.92
N GLY A 16 -4.16 14.73 -11.87
CA GLY A 16 -5.46 15.40 -11.92
C GLY A 16 -6.27 15.15 -10.65
N ASP A 17 -6.42 13.88 -10.26
CA ASP A 17 -7.17 13.47 -9.07
C ASP A 17 -6.55 14.07 -7.79
N ALA A 18 -5.22 14.10 -7.70
CA ALA A 18 -4.53 14.70 -6.55
C ALA A 18 -4.75 16.21 -6.45
N GLN A 19 -4.78 16.94 -7.58
CA GLN A 19 -5.03 18.38 -7.60
C GLN A 19 -6.44 18.73 -7.10
N GLU A 20 -7.44 17.93 -7.44
CA GLU A 20 -8.81 18.11 -6.94
C GLU A 20 -8.88 18.00 -5.40
N ILE A 21 -8.19 17.01 -4.82
CA ILE A 21 -8.12 16.83 -3.36
C ILE A 21 -7.36 17.99 -2.69
N LEU A 22 -6.26 18.45 -3.31
CA LEU A 22 -5.43 19.54 -2.77
C LEU A 22 -6.18 20.87 -2.71
N GLN A 23 -7.07 21.14 -3.66
CA GLN A 23 -7.85 22.38 -3.72
C GLN A 23 -9.02 22.42 -2.74
N THR A 24 -9.56 21.25 -2.37
CA THR A 24 -10.80 21.15 -1.59
C THR A 24 -10.58 20.88 -0.10
N ARG A 25 -9.45 20.28 0.30
CA ARG A 25 -9.19 19.92 1.70
C ARG A 25 -8.49 21.01 2.51
N PHE A 26 -8.96 21.21 3.74
CA PHE A 26 -8.32 22.07 4.73
C PHE A 26 -8.05 21.29 6.04
N PRO A 27 -6.83 21.34 6.60
CA PRO A 27 -5.65 22.02 6.07
C PRO A 27 -5.13 21.35 4.79
N MET A 28 -4.42 22.14 3.96
CA MET A 28 -3.87 21.63 2.69
C MET A 28 -2.93 20.44 2.97
N PRO A 29 -3.19 19.26 2.38
CA PRO A 29 -2.36 18.09 2.62
C PRO A 29 -0.99 18.24 1.94
N ARG A 30 0.04 17.59 2.49
CA ARG A 30 1.36 17.50 1.85
C ARG A 30 1.28 16.55 0.65
N TYR A 31 1.58 17.06 -0.54
CA TYR A 31 1.70 16.27 -1.75
C TYR A 31 3.09 15.65 -1.88
N ILE A 32 3.16 14.37 -2.24
CA ILE A 32 4.41 13.63 -2.46
C ILE A 32 4.24 12.85 -3.77
N ASP A 33 5.17 13.07 -4.69
CA ASP A 33 5.34 12.29 -5.91
C ASP A 33 6.64 11.48 -5.77
N THR A 34 6.59 10.20 -6.10
CA THR A 34 7.70 9.26 -5.90
C THR A 34 7.53 8.04 -6.78
N GLU A 35 8.65 7.38 -7.07
CA GLU A 35 8.69 6.14 -7.83
C GLU A 35 9.23 4.98 -6.97
N HIS A 36 9.40 3.81 -7.58
CA HIS A 36 9.97 2.63 -6.93
C HIS A 36 11.40 2.93 -6.40
N GLU A 37 11.74 2.36 -5.25
CA GLU A 37 13.03 2.48 -4.56
C GLU A 37 13.50 3.90 -4.17
N HIS A 38 12.67 4.92 -4.42
CA HIS A 38 12.99 6.29 -4.02
C HIS A 38 12.77 6.51 -2.53
N SER A 39 13.50 7.47 -1.96
CA SER A 39 13.49 7.74 -0.50
C SER A 39 12.13 8.14 0.05
N GLN A 40 11.27 8.76 -0.77
CA GLN A 40 9.92 9.20 -0.42
C GLN A 40 8.89 8.07 -0.50
N SER A 41 9.17 6.98 -1.23
CA SER A 41 8.28 5.79 -1.30
C SER A 41 8.00 5.15 0.07
N ARG A 42 8.89 5.38 1.05
CA ARG A 42 8.72 4.93 2.44
C ARG A 42 7.46 5.47 3.12
N PHE A 43 6.97 6.66 2.72
CA PHE A 43 5.69 7.17 3.20
C PHE A 43 4.53 6.26 2.81
N LEU A 44 4.58 5.62 1.63
CA LEU A 44 3.62 4.60 1.23
C LEU A 44 3.89 3.28 1.95
N LEU A 45 5.14 2.81 1.98
CA LEU A 45 5.49 1.50 2.56
C LEU A 45 5.16 1.38 4.07
N SER A 46 5.18 2.50 4.81
CA SER A 46 4.78 2.53 6.22
C SER A 46 3.26 2.56 6.47
N LYS A 47 2.44 2.68 5.41
CA LYS A 47 0.96 2.73 5.49
C LYS A 47 0.28 1.50 4.91
N VAL A 48 1.00 0.69 4.14
CA VAL A 48 0.45 -0.54 3.57
C VAL A 48 0.45 -1.67 4.60
N ASN A 49 -0.48 -2.61 4.43
CA ASN A 49 -0.52 -3.83 5.23
C ASN A 49 0.69 -4.74 4.87
N PRO A 50 1.50 -5.18 5.86
CA PRO A 50 2.66 -6.04 5.60
C PRO A 50 2.23 -7.50 5.39
N SER A 51 1.48 -7.78 4.33
CA SER A 51 1.04 -9.14 3.97
C SER A 51 2.19 -10.04 3.50
N GLN A 52 3.26 -9.44 2.97
CA GLN A 52 4.51 -10.10 2.61
C GLN A 52 5.67 -9.37 3.29
N THR A 53 6.40 -10.07 4.15
CA THR A 53 7.57 -9.55 4.85
C THR A 53 8.77 -10.46 4.66
N HIS A 54 9.95 -9.97 5.03
CA HIS A 54 11.20 -10.72 5.01
C HIS A 54 11.17 -12.00 5.89
N ASN A 55 10.37 -12.00 6.96
CA ASN A 55 10.22 -13.13 7.89
C ASN A 55 9.19 -14.16 7.43
N ASN A 56 8.40 -13.85 6.40
CA ASN A 56 7.37 -14.73 5.90
C ASN A 56 7.35 -14.81 4.36
N PRO A 57 8.39 -15.39 3.75
CA PRO A 57 8.40 -15.64 2.30
C PRO A 57 7.38 -16.71 1.86
N ALA A 58 6.72 -17.42 2.79
CA ALA A 58 6.00 -18.67 2.53
C ALA A 58 4.47 -18.60 2.60
N TYR A 59 3.86 -17.52 3.09
CA TYR A 59 2.39 -17.35 2.99
C TYR A 59 1.93 -16.88 1.60
N GLY A 60 2.85 -16.90 0.64
CA GLY A 60 2.63 -16.65 -0.78
C GLY A 60 2.63 -17.93 -1.62
N TYR A 61 1.94 -19.00 -1.20
CA TYR A 61 1.62 -20.17 -2.06
C TYR A 61 0.75 -19.82 -3.29
N GLN A 62 0.63 -18.53 -3.62
CA GLN A 62 0.19 -18.03 -4.90
C GLN A 62 1.31 -17.16 -5.47
N GLN A 63 2.32 -17.85 -5.99
CA GLN A 63 3.32 -17.33 -6.90
C GLN A 63 2.62 -16.59 -8.06
N ASN A 64 2.47 -15.26 -7.98
CA ASN A 64 2.22 -14.39 -9.15
C ASN A 64 2.07 -12.86 -8.92
N VAL A 65 2.68 -12.20 -7.93
CA VAL A 65 2.75 -10.72 -7.98
C VAL A 65 4.08 -10.15 -7.49
N ALA A 66 4.73 -9.45 -8.40
CA ALA A 66 5.99 -8.73 -8.29
C ALA A 66 5.89 -7.49 -7.36
N SER A 67 5.71 -7.69 -6.06
CA SER A 67 5.75 -6.61 -5.06
C SER A 67 6.91 -6.81 -4.10
N ALA A 68 7.75 -5.79 -3.94
CA ALA A 68 8.89 -5.83 -3.01
C ALA A 68 8.38 -6.07 -1.57
N PRO A 69 9.01 -6.99 -0.80
CA PRO A 69 8.58 -7.29 0.56
C PRO A 69 8.71 -6.08 1.48
N ILE A 70 7.73 -5.88 2.37
CA ILE A 70 7.77 -4.81 3.37
C ILE A 70 8.71 -5.26 4.51
N LEU A 71 9.75 -4.46 4.74
CA LEU A 71 10.75 -4.73 5.79
C LEU A 71 10.25 -4.20 7.13
N THR A 72 9.34 -4.94 7.76
CA THR A 72 8.81 -4.66 9.11
C THR A 72 8.58 -5.96 9.88
N ASP A 73 8.53 -5.84 11.21
CA ASP A 73 8.11 -6.88 12.16
C ASP A 73 6.63 -6.74 12.57
N ASP A 74 5.91 -5.76 12.02
CA ASP A 74 4.49 -5.57 12.26
C ASP A 74 3.65 -6.78 11.79
N VAL A 75 2.55 -7.03 12.50
CA VAL A 75 1.61 -8.09 12.15
C VAL A 75 0.77 -7.69 10.94
N SER A 76 0.57 -8.64 10.01
CA SER A 76 -0.36 -8.42 8.91
C SER A 76 -1.81 -8.43 9.41
N LEU A 77 -2.70 -7.78 8.66
CA LEU A 77 -4.14 -7.80 8.92
C LEU A 77 -4.70 -9.22 9.03
N GLN A 78 -4.17 -10.16 8.24
CA GLN A 78 -4.60 -11.56 8.29
C GLN A 78 -4.32 -12.19 9.66
N VAL A 79 -3.08 -12.06 10.15
CA VAL A 79 -2.68 -12.57 11.47
C VAL A 79 -3.50 -11.92 12.58
N PHE A 80 -3.71 -10.60 12.50
CA PHE A 80 -4.58 -9.89 13.42
C PHE A 80 -6.01 -10.46 13.43
N MET A 81 -6.60 -10.66 12.25
CA MET A 81 -7.97 -11.18 12.12
C MET A 81 -8.09 -12.61 12.63
N ASP A 82 -7.08 -13.46 12.44
CA ASP A 82 -7.09 -14.83 12.93
C ASP A 82 -7.04 -14.87 14.47
N HIS A 83 -6.23 -14.00 15.08
CA HIS A 83 -6.20 -13.83 16.53
C HIS A 83 -7.52 -13.28 17.07
N LEU A 84 -8.07 -12.25 16.42
CA LEU A 84 -9.34 -11.65 16.79
C LEU A 84 -10.47 -12.68 16.74
N LYS A 85 -10.59 -13.45 15.66
CA LYS A 85 -11.60 -14.50 15.52
C LYS A 85 -11.50 -15.54 16.63
N LYS A 86 -10.28 -15.99 16.95
CA LYS A 86 -10.03 -16.98 18.01
C LYS A 86 -10.51 -16.47 19.37
N LEU A 87 -10.22 -15.22 19.71
CA LEU A 87 -10.61 -14.62 21.00
C LEU A 87 -12.11 -14.34 21.06
N SER A 88 -12.72 -13.89 19.95
CA SER A 88 -14.16 -13.60 19.90
C SER A 88 -15.03 -14.83 20.11
N VAL A 89 -14.53 -16.04 19.82
CA VAL A 89 -15.26 -17.31 20.02
C VAL A 89 -14.79 -18.10 21.25
N SER A 90 -13.74 -17.66 21.93
CA SER A 90 -13.33 -18.25 23.20
C SER A 90 -14.27 -17.77 24.31
N GLN A 91 -14.90 -18.69 25.03
CA GLN A 91 -15.74 -18.34 26.17
C GLN A 91 -14.90 -17.68 27.27
N SER A 92 -15.39 -16.55 27.79
CA SER A 92 -14.91 -15.96 29.03
C SER A 92 -15.52 -16.73 30.20
N SER A 93 -14.80 -17.74 30.69
CA SER A 93 -15.12 -18.45 31.93
C SER A 93 -14.69 -17.65 33.15
#